data_AF-A0A0E2DAC7-F1
#
_entry.id   AF-A0A0E2DAC7-F1
#
_cell.length_a   1.000
_cell.length_b   1.000
_cell.length_c   1.000
_cell.angle_alpha   90.00
_cell.angle_beta   90.00
_cell.angle_gamma   90.00
#
_symmetry.space_group_name_H-M   'P 1'
#
loop_
_entity.id
_entity.type
_entity.pdbx_description
1 polymer ?
#
loop_
_entity_poly.entity_id
_entity_poly.type
_entity_poly.pdbx_seq_one_letter_code
_entity_poly.pdbx_strand_id
1 'polypeptide(L)'
;MKEICKSFSIGILIFCICSILWNCQDEKSSDKEDSLKLMAFLLNSTAPLQEPTSADCTNSAPAFSTLNQAGTSSCATCHNPSNLNAGFDITSYNSVRSRVTVNDPKNSLLFQKINTGSMRINNNDSINKAVFCWILKGANP
;
A
#
# COMPACT_ATOMS: atom_id res chain seq x y z
N MET A 1 -1.68 -64.78 -32.30
CA MET A 1 -2.73 -63.94 -31.68
C MET A 1 -2.04 -62.77 -31.01
N LYS A 2 -2.60 -61.58 -31.22
CA LYS A 2 -2.05 -60.25 -30.95
C LYS A 2 -2.50 -59.79 -29.54
N GLU A 3 -2.11 -58.56 -29.18
CA GLU A 3 -2.58 -57.73 -28.05
C GLU A 3 -1.71 -57.72 -26.77
N ILE A 4 -1.39 -56.62 -26.09
CA ILE A 4 -1.51 -55.16 -26.25
C ILE A 4 -0.54 -54.56 -25.21
N CYS A 5 0.17 -53.47 -25.55
CA CYS A 5 0.91 -52.62 -24.61
C CYS A 5 0.03 -52.14 -23.43
N LYS A 6 0.43 -52.39 -22.17
CA LYS A 6 -0.12 -51.68 -21.00
C LYS A 6 0.91 -50.77 -20.36
N SER A 7 1.40 -49.81 -21.13
CA SER A 7 2.04 -48.58 -20.66
C SER A 7 0.98 -47.48 -20.54
N PHE A 8 -0.01 -47.66 -19.65
CA PHE A 8 -1.08 -46.67 -19.45
C PHE A 8 -1.75 -46.85 -18.08
N SER A 9 -1.04 -46.57 -16.98
CA SER A 9 -1.68 -46.43 -15.66
C SER A 9 -0.82 -45.76 -14.58
N ILE A 10 0.19 -44.97 -14.96
CA ILE A 10 1.00 -44.21 -13.98
C ILE A 10 1.00 -42.71 -14.31
N GLY A 11 0.85 -42.32 -15.58
CA GLY A 11 0.84 -40.92 -16.00
C GLY A 11 -0.37 -40.09 -15.53
N ILE A 12 -1.55 -40.72 -15.37
CA ILE A 12 -2.78 -40.00 -15.01
C ILE A 12 -2.83 -39.65 -13.51
N LEU A 13 -2.26 -40.49 -12.64
CA LEU A 13 -2.26 -40.22 -11.20
C LEU A 13 -1.30 -39.08 -10.83
N ILE A 14 -0.17 -38.95 -11.54
CA ILE A 14 0.81 -37.87 -11.31
C ILE A 14 0.31 -36.53 -11.85
N PHE A 15 -0.45 -36.52 -12.94
CA PHE A 15 -1.01 -35.29 -13.51
C PHE A 15 -2.10 -34.66 -12.60
N CYS A 16 -2.88 -35.48 -11.89
CA CYS A 16 -3.91 -34.98 -10.97
C CYS A 16 -3.37 -34.38 -9.66
N ILE A 17 -2.17 -34.77 -9.21
CA ILE A 17 -1.58 -34.25 -7.96
C ILE A 17 -0.90 -32.88 -8.19
N CYS A 18 -0.47 -32.56 -9.42
CA CYS A 18 0.09 -31.25 -9.76
C CYS A 18 -0.97 -30.13 -9.85
N SER A 19 -2.22 -30.47 -10.17
CA SER A 19 -3.29 -29.47 -10.35
C SER A 19 -3.79 -28.85 -9.04
N ILE A 20 -3.49 -29.47 -7.89
CA ILE A 20 -3.91 -28.97 -6.56
C ILE A 20 -2.87 -28.02 -5.92
N LEU A 21 -1.70 -27.85 -6.54
CA LEU A 21 -0.64 -26.96 -6.05
C LEU A 21 -0.62 -25.60 -6.78
N TRP A 22 -1.61 -25.33 -7.64
CA TRP A 22 -1.66 -24.12 -8.47
C TRP A 22 -2.82 -23.18 -8.12
N ASN A 23 -3.11 -23.02 -6.82
CA ASN A 23 -4.05 -21.98 -6.37
C ASN A 23 -3.46 -21.05 -5.30
N CYS A 24 -2.13 -20.83 -5.33
CA CYS A 24 -1.57 -19.59 -4.83
C CYS A 24 -1.79 -18.52 -5.90
N GLN A 25 -2.89 -17.78 -5.80
CA GLN A 25 -3.02 -16.51 -6.52
C GLN A 25 -2.06 -15.52 -5.85
N ASP A 26 -0.83 -15.44 -6.37
CA ASP A 26 0.11 -14.37 -6.03
C ASP A 26 -0.36 -13.07 -6.67
N GLU A 27 -1.48 -12.51 -6.20
CA GLU A 27 -1.87 -11.15 -6.58
C GLU A 27 -0.85 -10.19 -5.97
N LYS A 28 -0.01 -9.60 -6.81
CA LYS A 28 0.96 -8.62 -6.33
C LYS A 28 0.21 -7.35 -5.97
N SER A 29 0.68 -6.67 -4.92
CA SER A 29 0.14 -5.35 -4.57
C SER A 29 0.22 -4.38 -5.75
N SER A 30 1.20 -4.54 -6.66
CA SER A 30 1.31 -3.74 -7.90
C SER A 30 0.10 -3.85 -8.81
N ASP A 31 -0.53 -5.02 -8.89
CA ASP A 31 -1.62 -5.29 -9.84
C ASP A 31 -2.88 -4.52 -9.42
N LYS A 32 -3.09 -4.41 -8.10
CA LYS A 32 -4.13 -3.54 -7.52
C LYS A 32 -3.80 -2.06 -7.72
N GLU A 33 -2.53 -1.68 -7.59
CA GLU A 33 -2.12 -0.28 -7.79
C GLU A 33 -2.42 0.23 -9.21
N ASP A 34 -2.17 -0.58 -10.22
CA ASP A 34 -2.45 -0.21 -11.62
C ASP A 34 -3.95 -0.12 -11.88
N SER A 35 -4.74 -1.02 -11.29
CA SER A 35 -6.20 -0.97 -11.32
C SER A 35 -6.73 0.32 -10.66
N LEU A 36 -6.21 0.69 -9.49
CA LEU A 36 -6.59 1.94 -8.80
C LEU A 36 -6.17 3.19 -9.58
N LYS A 37 -4.99 3.19 -10.20
CA LYS A 37 -4.55 4.29 -11.08
C LYS A 37 -5.45 4.44 -12.30
N LEU A 38 -5.85 3.33 -12.92
CA LEU A 38 -6.78 3.35 -14.04
C LEU A 38 -8.15 3.91 -13.63
N MET A 39 -8.68 3.49 -12.48
CA MET A 39 -9.93 4.04 -11.96
C MET A 39 -9.81 5.54 -11.64
N ALA A 40 -8.71 5.97 -11.01
CA ALA A 40 -8.46 7.38 -10.73
C ALA A 40 -8.39 8.20 -12.02
N PHE A 41 -7.78 7.66 -13.09
CA PHE A 41 -7.74 8.30 -14.40
C PHE A 41 -9.14 8.44 -15.01
N LEU A 42 -9.94 7.39 -15.00
CA LEU A 42 -11.31 7.42 -15.52
C LEU A 42 -12.22 8.39 -14.74
N LEU A 43 -11.99 8.54 -13.44
CA LEU A 43 -12.71 9.49 -12.58
C LEU A 43 -12.13 10.91 -12.61
N ASN A 44 -11.18 11.18 -13.51
CA ASN A 44 -10.46 12.46 -13.62
C ASN A 44 -9.87 12.94 -12.27
N SER A 45 -9.59 11.99 -11.37
CA SER A 45 -9.17 12.15 -9.97
C SER A 45 -7.67 11.86 -9.81
N THR A 46 -6.90 12.00 -10.89
CA THR A 46 -5.44 11.86 -10.93
C THR A 46 -4.70 13.11 -10.50
N ALA A 47 -5.40 14.23 -10.30
CA ALA A 47 -4.80 15.47 -9.84
C ALA A 47 -4.13 15.23 -8.46
N PRO A 48 -2.83 15.53 -8.32
CA PRO A 48 -2.15 15.54 -7.03
C PRO A 48 -2.92 16.39 -6.02
N LEU A 49 -2.80 16.06 -4.72
CA LEU A 49 -3.23 17.00 -3.67
C LEU A 49 -2.36 18.25 -3.73
N GLN A 50 -2.81 19.32 -3.07
CA GLN A 50 -1.97 20.50 -2.90
C GLN A 50 -0.67 20.05 -2.24
N GLU A 51 0.44 20.30 -2.94
CA GLU A 51 1.75 19.89 -2.44
C GLU A 51 2.16 20.83 -1.29
N PRO A 52 2.35 20.31 -0.06
CA PRO A 52 2.77 21.13 1.07
C PRO A 52 4.24 21.54 0.89
N THR A 53 4.60 22.69 1.46
CA THR A 53 5.96 23.21 1.45
C THR A 53 6.57 23.20 2.85
N SER A 54 7.87 23.43 2.97
CA SER A 54 8.51 23.57 4.28
C SER A 54 7.94 24.72 5.12
N ALA A 55 7.41 25.77 4.47
CA ALA A 55 6.77 26.90 5.13
C ALA A 55 5.44 26.52 5.81
N ASP A 56 4.79 25.45 5.36
CA ASP A 56 3.54 24.94 5.95
C ASP A 56 3.74 24.27 7.30
N CYS A 57 4.98 23.89 7.63
CA CYS A 57 5.32 23.06 8.78
C CYS A 57 5.78 23.90 9.97
N THR A 58 4.82 24.56 10.62
CA THR A 58 5.04 25.47 11.75
C THR A 58 5.42 24.75 13.04
N ASN A 59 4.94 23.52 13.26
CA ASN A 59 5.40 22.68 14.36
C ASN A 59 6.83 22.18 14.07
N SER A 60 7.75 22.44 14.99
CA SER A 60 9.16 22.04 14.85
C SER A 60 9.39 20.54 15.05
N ALA A 61 8.51 19.85 15.77
CA ALA A 61 8.61 18.41 16.07
C ALA A 61 7.23 17.77 16.26
N PRO A 62 6.38 17.70 15.22
CA PRO A 62 5.14 16.92 15.27
C PRO A 62 5.41 15.46 15.64
N ALA A 63 4.63 14.93 16.58
CA ALA A 63 4.64 13.54 17.03
C ALA A 63 3.77 12.66 16.12
N PHE A 64 3.99 11.36 16.12
CA PHE A 64 3.21 10.40 15.32
C PHE A 64 1.71 10.48 15.64
N SER A 65 1.36 10.72 16.90
CA SER A 65 -0.03 10.89 17.36
C SER A 65 -0.78 12.02 16.66
N THR A 66 -0.07 13.02 16.12
CA THR A 66 -0.69 14.15 15.38
C THR A 66 -1.24 13.73 14.02
N LEU A 67 -0.77 12.62 13.45
CA LEU A 67 -1.31 12.10 12.19
C LEU A 67 -2.78 11.67 12.34
N ASN A 68 -3.11 11.05 13.47
CA ASN A 68 -4.49 10.63 13.73
C ASN A 68 -5.44 11.84 13.87
N GLN A 69 -4.95 12.93 14.49
CA GLN A 69 -5.70 14.19 14.59
C GLN A 69 -6.00 14.80 13.21
N ALA A 70 -5.12 14.57 12.23
CA ALA A 70 -5.34 14.97 10.84
C ALA A 70 -6.29 14.05 10.06
N GLY A 71 -6.68 12.89 10.64
CA GLY A 71 -7.68 11.99 10.06
C GLY A 71 -7.15 10.64 9.55
N THR A 72 -5.90 10.26 9.84
CA THR A 72 -5.35 8.96 9.42
C THR A 72 -6.02 7.75 10.08
N SER A 73 -6.87 7.95 11.09
CA SER A 73 -7.74 6.88 11.63
C SER A 73 -8.63 6.25 10.58
N SER A 74 -9.09 7.03 9.58
CA SER A 74 -9.89 6.50 8.47
C SER A 74 -9.13 5.43 7.66
N CYS A 75 -7.81 5.59 7.49
CA CYS A 75 -6.94 4.64 6.81
C CYS A 75 -6.85 3.29 7.56
N ALA A 76 -7.07 3.30 8.88
CA ALA A 76 -7.02 2.10 9.70
C ALA A 76 -8.16 1.13 9.40
N THR A 77 -9.19 1.53 8.64
CA THR A 77 -10.21 0.59 8.15
C THR A 77 -9.58 -0.54 7.33
N CYS A 78 -8.53 -0.22 6.56
CA CYS A 78 -7.87 -1.14 5.63
C CYS A 78 -6.40 -1.41 5.95
N HIS A 79 -5.80 -0.64 6.86
CA HIS A 79 -4.37 -0.71 7.20
C HIS A 79 -4.20 -0.78 8.71
N ASN A 80 -4.52 -1.93 9.31
CA ASN A 80 -4.44 -2.17 10.76
C ASN A 80 -3.92 -3.60 11.04
N PRO A 81 -3.62 -3.98 12.29
CA PRO A 81 -3.08 -5.31 12.61
C PRO A 81 -3.95 -6.50 12.15
N SER A 82 -5.26 -6.30 12.07
CA SER A 82 -6.25 -7.29 11.62
C SER A 82 -6.53 -7.23 10.12
N ASN A 83 -6.14 -6.15 9.44
CA ASN A 83 -6.29 -5.98 7.99
C ASN A 83 -5.05 -5.25 7.44
N LEU A 84 -4.04 -6.02 7.07
CA LEU A 84 -2.73 -5.52 6.64
C LEU A 84 -2.68 -5.38 5.10
N ASN A 85 -3.60 -4.64 4.49
CA ASN A 85 -3.51 -4.42 3.04
C ASN A 85 -2.13 -3.84 2.67
N ALA A 86 -1.50 -4.46 1.67
CA ALA A 86 -0.12 -4.17 1.26
C ALA A 86 0.94 -4.28 2.38
N GLY A 87 0.67 -5.06 3.43
CA GLY A 87 1.57 -5.26 4.58
C GLY A 87 1.81 -3.96 5.36
N PHE A 88 0.77 -3.13 5.52
CA PHE A 88 0.87 -1.82 6.14
C PHE A 88 -0.15 -1.64 7.27
N ASP A 89 0.33 -1.21 8.42
CA ASP A 89 -0.46 -0.81 9.58
C ASP A 89 -0.24 0.69 9.86
N ILE A 90 -1.29 1.52 9.70
CA ILE A 90 -1.23 2.97 9.96
C ILE A 90 -1.26 3.30 11.45
N THR A 91 -1.63 2.34 12.31
CA THR A 91 -1.76 2.54 13.75
C THR A 91 -0.44 2.28 14.51
N SER A 92 0.52 1.63 13.85
CA SER A 92 1.84 1.33 14.41
C SER A 92 2.88 2.32 13.93
N TYR A 93 3.49 3.04 14.88
CA TYR A 93 4.61 3.95 14.60
C TYR A 93 5.71 3.26 13.78
N ASN A 94 6.13 2.06 14.17
CA ASN A 94 7.21 1.34 13.49
C ASN A 94 6.85 1.00 12.04
N SER A 95 5.60 0.60 11.79
CA SER A 95 5.09 0.34 10.44
C SER A 95 5.11 1.61 9.58
N VAL A 96 4.58 2.73 10.09
CA VAL A 96 4.58 4.02 9.37
C VAL A 96 6.00 4.54 9.16
N ARG A 97 6.84 4.47 10.19
CA ARG A 97 8.23 4.92 10.16
C ARG A 97 9.08 4.14 9.15
N SER A 98 8.76 2.87 8.89
CA SER A 98 9.44 2.04 7.88
C SER A 98 9.15 2.44 6.43
N ARG A 99 8.08 3.22 6.19
CA ARG A 99 7.64 3.67 4.86
C ARG A 99 8.13 5.09 4.51
N VAL A 100 8.96 5.69 5.37
CA VAL A 100 9.40 7.08 5.23
C VAL A 100 10.91 7.24 5.30
N THR A 101 11.41 8.16 4.49
CA THR A 101 12.77 8.69 4.53
C THR A 101 12.72 9.98 5.34
N VAL A 102 13.35 9.99 6.51
CA VAL A 102 13.32 11.14 7.42
C VAL A 102 13.88 12.39 6.75
N ASN A 103 13.21 13.52 6.97
CA ASN A 103 13.51 14.82 6.37
C ASN A 103 13.32 14.88 4.85
N ASP A 104 12.81 13.81 4.22
CA ASP A 104 12.58 13.72 2.78
C ASP A 104 11.19 13.17 2.47
N PRO A 105 10.13 13.99 2.64
CA PRO A 105 8.76 13.58 2.38
C PRO A 105 8.54 13.14 0.93
N LYS A 106 9.14 13.82 -0.06
CA LYS A 106 8.85 13.55 -1.48
C LYS A 106 9.39 12.19 -1.94
N ASN A 107 10.50 11.73 -1.36
CA ASN A 107 11.04 10.40 -1.62
C ASN A 107 10.54 9.33 -0.65
N SER A 108 9.64 9.68 0.27
CA SER A 108 9.01 8.71 1.18
C SER A 108 7.88 7.96 0.49
N LEU A 109 7.93 6.62 0.54
CA LEU A 109 6.92 5.76 -0.08
C LEU A 109 5.50 6.09 0.40
N LEU A 110 5.32 6.33 1.71
CA LEU A 110 4.02 6.71 2.27
C LEU A 110 3.45 7.96 1.57
N PHE A 111 4.25 9.03 1.49
CA PHE A 111 3.81 10.29 0.91
C PHE A 111 3.50 10.16 -0.58
N GLN A 112 4.33 9.42 -1.33
CA GLN A 112 4.06 9.15 -2.75
C GLN A 112 2.72 8.43 -2.95
N LYS A 113 2.41 7.42 -2.11
CA LYS A 113 1.16 6.67 -2.21
C LYS A 113 -0.07 7.54 -1.96
N ILE A 114 -0.02 8.43 -0.97
CA ILE A 114 -1.18 9.25 -0.57
C ILE A 114 -1.30 10.56 -1.36
N ASN A 115 -0.22 11.06 -1.97
CA ASN A 115 -0.23 12.32 -2.71
C ASN A 115 -0.50 12.14 -4.22
N THR A 116 0.05 11.10 -4.84
CA THR A 116 -0.07 10.86 -6.29
C THR A 116 -0.27 9.40 -6.67
N GLY A 117 -0.13 8.46 -5.73
CA GLY A 117 -0.28 7.03 -5.94
C GLY A 117 -1.70 6.50 -5.73
N SER A 118 -1.81 5.19 -5.53
CA SER A 118 -3.10 4.48 -5.36
C SER A 118 -3.96 4.97 -4.21
N MET A 119 -3.35 5.51 -3.16
CA MET A 119 -4.06 5.96 -1.96
C MET A 119 -4.51 7.41 -2.04
N ARG A 120 -4.18 8.12 -3.14
CA ARG A 120 -4.59 9.51 -3.38
C ARG A 120 -6.08 9.74 -3.25
N ILE A 121 -6.90 8.83 -3.77
CA ILE A 121 -8.38 8.97 -3.72
C ILE A 121 -8.95 8.85 -2.30
N ASN A 122 -8.20 8.21 -1.40
CA ASN A 122 -8.56 8.04 0.01
C ASN A 122 -7.90 9.09 0.92
N ASN A 123 -7.31 10.14 0.34
CA ASN A 123 -6.55 11.16 1.03
C ASN A 123 -7.11 12.57 0.77
N ASN A 124 -6.77 13.52 1.65
CA ASN A 124 -7.14 14.93 1.54
C ASN A 124 -5.96 15.83 1.93
N ASP A 125 -6.08 17.15 1.69
CA ASP A 125 -5.00 18.10 1.92
C ASP A 125 -4.54 18.17 3.39
N SER A 126 -5.44 17.93 4.35
CA SER A 126 -5.11 17.97 5.78
C SER A 126 -4.19 16.80 6.18
N ILE A 127 -4.55 15.59 5.78
CA ILE A 127 -3.71 14.40 5.98
C ILE A 127 -2.39 14.54 5.21
N ASN A 128 -2.46 15.01 3.95
CA ASN A 128 -1.27 15.20 3.11
C ASN A 128 -0.26 16.15 3.75
N LYS A 129 -0.74 17.30 4.25
CA LYS A 129 0.08 18.28 4.98
C LYS A 129 0.63 17.71 6.29
N ALA A 130 -0.17 17.02 7.08
CA ALA A 130 0.27 16.43 8.34
C ALA A 130 1.38 15.39 8.13
N VAL A 131 1.20 14.47 7.18
CA VAL A 131 2.22 13.45 6.85
C VAL A 131 3.48 14.11 6.30
N PHE A 132 3.36 15.07 5.38
CA PHE A 132 4.52 15.81 4.85
C PHE A 132 5.33 16.47 5.98
N CYS A 133 4.67 17.22 6.85
CA CYS A 133 5.33 17.93 7.93
C CYS A 133 5.91 17.00 8.98
N TRP A 134 5.23 15.90 9.30
CA TRP A 134 5.75 14.90 10.21
C TRP A 134 7.05 14.28 9.70
N ILE A 135 7.09 13.88 8.42
CA ILE A 135 8.31 13.33 7.80
C ILE A 135 9.42 14.39 7.75
N LEU A 136 9.09 15.61 7.31
CA LEU A 136 10.06 16.69 7.16
C LEU A 136 10.73 17.09 8.48
N LYS A 137 10.02 16.92 9.60
CA LYS A 137 10.47 17.35 10.94
C LYS A 137 10.97 16.20 11.83
N GLY A 138 11.41 15.10 11.22
CA GLY A 138 12.11 14.03 11.94
C GLY A 138 11.34 12.71 12.06
N ALA A 139 10.08 12.64 11.62
CA ALA A 139 9.20 11.49 11.78
C ALA A 139 9.16 10.98 13.23
N ASN A 140 8.95 11.89 14.18
CA ASN A 140 9.04 11.62 15.62
C ASN A 140 7.92 10.69 16.10
N PRO A 141 8.15 9.85 17.14
CA PRO A 141 7.11 9.02 17.75
C PRO A 141 6.00 9.84 18.41
#